data_AF-A0A178CAK6-F1
#
_entry.id   AF-A0A178CAK6-F1
#
_cell.length_a   1.000
_cell.length_b   1.000
_cell.length_c   1.000
_cell.angle_alpha   90.00
_cell.angle_beta   90.00
_cell.angle_gamma   90.00
#
_symmetry.space_group_name_H-M   'P 1'
#
loop_
_entity.id
_entity.type
_entity.pdbx_description
1 polymer ?
#
loop_
_entity_poly.entity_id
_entity_poly.type
_entity_poly.pdbx_seq_one_letter_code
_entity_poly.pdbx_strand_id
1 'polypeptide(L)'
;MASTAEKDLTQMDVKDTSTPSDPPSIKDGAHDNVDVGVVLTHDEYHLATLGYKQEFIRSLGFFESWAATFTSMNFISGIPVLFGWVMYTGGPQAAFANWTMIGGLSCIVSLVMAELAAALPTTGGIYFWSYRLGGEKYGPFLSWMTAWWNFAGWC
;
A
#
# COMPACT_ATOMS: atom_id res chain seq x y z
N MET A 1 39.09 -16.46 40.65
CA MET A 1 39.21 -15.28 39.75
C MET A 1 38.44 -15.51 38.44
N ALA A 2 37.16 -15.91 38.53
CA ALA A 2 36.33 -16.23 37.36
C ALA A 2 34.86 -15.79 37.57
N SER A 3 34.63 -14.75 38.39
CA SER A 3 33.28 -14.29 38.77
C SER A 3 32.96 -12.86 38.29
N THR A 4 33.84 -12.24 37.51
CA THR A 4 33.70 -10.86 37.04
C THR A 4 33.40 -10.76 35.53
N ALA A 5 33.53 -11.86 34.76
CA ALA A 5 33.35 -11.82 33.30
C ALA A 5 31.94 -12.21 32.82
N GLU A 6 31.14 -12.92 33.62
CA GLU A 6 29.81 -13.41 33.20
C GLU A 6 28.69 -12.38 33.44
N LYS A 7 28.90 -11.44 34.38
CA LYS A 7 27.97 -10.34 34.65
C LYS A 7 28.09 -9.17 33.68
N ASP A 8 29.17 -9.11 32.91
CA ASP A 8 29.40 -8.10 31.86
C ASP A 8 28.66 -8.45 30.56
N LEU A 9 28.63 -9.74 30.19
CA LEU A 9 27.97 -10.21 28.95
C LEU A 9 26.43 -10.18 29.01
N THR A 10 25.85 -10.27 30.21
CA THR A 10 24.39 -10.17 30.41
C THR A 10 23.89 -8.74 30.58
N GLN A 11 24.80 -7.76 30.78
CA GLN A 11 24.49 -6.33 30.80
C GLN A 11 24.62 -5.65 29.42
N MET A 12 25.24 -6.31 28.44
CA MET A 12 25.34 -5.82 27.05
C MET A 12 24.11 -6.16 26.18
N ASP A 13 23.21 -7.03 26.63
CA ASP A 13 21.99 -7.40 25.88
C ASP A 13 20.73 -6.62 26.33
N VAL A 14 20.82 -5.88 27.44
CA VAL A 14 19.67 -5.17 28.06
C VAL A 14 19.69 -3.65 27.78
N LYS A 15 20.66 -3.15 27.01
CA LYS A 15 20.85 -1.71 26.83
C LYS A 15 21.18 -1.39 25.37
N ASP A 16 20.16 -1.39 24.50
CA ASP A 16 20.02 -0.48 23.33
C ASP A 16 18.84 -0.86 22.40
N THR A 17 17.64 -1.06 22.95
CA THR A 17 16.39 -0.89 22.17
C THR A 17 15.40 -0.03 22.94
N SER A 18 15.93 0.98 23.63
CA SER A 18 15.16 2.17 23.96
C SER A 18 15.17 3.08 22.74
N THR A 19 14.01 3.29 22.14
CA THR A 19 13.67 4.40 21.25
C THR A 19 14.53 5.65 21.48
N PRO A 20 15.33 6.09 20.50
CA PRO A 20 15.82 7.46 20.45
C PRO A 20 14.96 8.23 19.46
N SER A 21 13.98 8.94 20.03
CA SER A 21 13.46 10.16 19.47
C SER A 21 14.59 11.18 19.38
N ASP A 22 15.15 11.38 18.18
CA ASP A 22 15.83 12.62 17.81
C ASP A 22 15.59 12.90 16.32
N PRO A 23 15.09 14.10 15.96
CA PRO A 23 14.76 14.46 14.60
C PRO A 23 16.05 14.63 13.75
N PRO A 24 16.07 14.21 12.48
CA PRO A 24 17.22 14.43 11.63
C PRO A 24 17.40 15.93 11.35
N SER A 25 18.39 16.53 12.00
CA SER A 25 18.97 17.83 11.67
C SER A 25 19.43 17.83 10.21
N ILE A 26 18.70 18.55 9.35
CA ILE A 26 19.15 18.90 8.00
C ILE A 26 20.22 19.96 8.16
N LYS A 27 21.44 19.63 7.72
CA LYS A 27 22.54 20.59 7.62
C LYS A 27 22.32 21.46 6.39
N ASP A 28 22.13 22.74 6.65
CA ASP A 28 22.06 23.78 5.63
C ASP A 28 23.38 23.92 4.89
N GLY A 29 23.31 23.81 3.57
CA GLY A 29 24.39 24.04 2.61
C GLY A 29 23.80 24.61 1.34
N ALA A 30 23.64 25.93 1.35
CA ALA A 30 22.96 26.80 0.39
C ALA A 30 23.20 26.49 -1.10
N HIS A 31 22.12 26.51 -1.90
CA HIS A 31 22.03 27.26 -3.16
C HIS A 31 20.56 27.63 -3.45
N ASP A 32 20.33 28.95 -3.54
CA ASP A 32 19.20 29.70 -4.11
C ASP A 32 17.77 29.64 -3.50
N ASN A 33 17.53 30.60 -2.61
CA ASN A 33 16.51 31.64 -2.72
C ASN A 33 15.26 31.34 -3.58
N VAL A 34 14.24 30.73 -2.98
CA VAL A 34 12.88 31.31 -2.95
C VAL A 34 12.29 30.98 -1.58
N ASP A 35 12.03 32.00 -0.76
CA ASP A 35 11.09 31.95 0.37
C ASP A 35 9.68 31.64 -0.18
N VAL A 36 9.42 30.38 -0.52
CA VAL A 36 8.07 29.84 -0.53
C VAL A 36 7.95 29.18 0.83
N GLY A 37 7.21 29.80 1.75
CA GLY A 37 6.90 29.18 3.04
C GLY A 37 6.54 27.73 2.81
N VAL A 38 7.24 26.81 3.48
CA VAL A 38 7.06 25.36 3.31
C VAL A 38 5.63 25.04 3.78
N VAL A 39 4.69 25.11 2.85
CA VAL A 39 3.34 24.61 3.03
C VAL A 39 3.49 23.11 2.93
N LEU A 40 3.77 22.47 4.06
CA LEU A 40 3.70 21.02 4.16
C LEU A 40 2.33 20.59 3.64
N THR A 41 2.32 19.77 2.60
CA THR A 41 1.08 19.22 2.08
C THR A 41 0.45 18.36 3.19
N HIS A 42 -0.89 18.31 3.28
CA HIS A 42 -1.58 17.53 4.31
C HIS A 42 -1.05 16.09 4.42
N ASP A 43 -0.67 15.52 3.28
CA ASP A 43 -0.06 14.19 3.18
C ASP A 43 1.34 14.13 3.80
N GLU A 44 2.19 15.14 3.59
CA GLU A 44 3.53 15.23 4.20
C GLU A 44 3.44 15.27 5.73
N TYR A 45 2.42 15.93 6.27
CA TYR A 45 2.14 15.98 7.70
C TYR A 45 1.66 14.62 8.24
N HIS A 46 0.82 13.90 7.49
CA HIS A 46 0.39 12.54 7.85
C HIS A 46 1.53 11.52 7.78
N LEU A 47 2.41 11.60 6.78
CA LEU A 47 3.61 10.75 6.70
C LEU A 47 4.59 11.03 7.84
N ALA A 48 4.81 12.30 8.17
CA ALA A 48 5.67 12.70 9.29
C ALA A 48 5.15 12.18 10.64
N THR A 49 3.82 12.14 10.83
CA THR A 49 3.18 11.58 12.03
C THR A 49 3.34 10.06 12.14
N LEU A 50 3.48 9.37 11.01
CA LEU A 50 3.73 7.92 10.96
C LEU A 50 5.23 7.58 11.04
N GLY A 51 6.12 8.56 11.20
CA GLY A 51 7.57 8.39 11.29
C GLY A 51 8.26 8.12 9.93
N TYR A 52 7.55 8.33 8.81
CA TYR A 52 8.10 8.14 7.48
C TYR A 52 8.52 9.47 6.87
N LYS A 53 9.79 9.60 6.51
CA LYS A 53 10.30 10.71 5.70
C LYS A 53 9.87 10.49 4.25
N GLN A 54 9.13 11.43 3.68
CA GLN A 54 8.69 11.36 2.28
C GLN A 54 9.90 11.54 1.35
N GLU A 55 10.43 10.43 0.82
CA GLU A 55 11.60 10.46 -0.08
C GLU A 55 11.24 10.30 -1.57
N PHE A 56 9.98 9.96 -1.88
CA PHE A 56 9.51 9.84 -3.25
C PHE A 56 8.68 11.05 -3.68
N ILE A 57 9.26 11.87 -4.55
CA ILE A 57 8.53 12.76 -5.46
C ILE A 57 7.97 11.90 -6.59
N ARG A 58 6.73 11.44 -6.48
CA ARG A 58 6.09 10.76 -7.61
C ARG A 58 4.59 11.01 -7.66
N SER A 59 4.24 12.21 -8.13
CA SER A 59 2.94 12.47 -8.74
C SER A 59 2.97 11.90 -10.17
N LEU A 60 2.50 10.68 -10.35
CA LEU A 60 2.06 10.26 -11.68
C LEU A 60 0.79 11.07 -11.98
N GLY A 61 0.80 11.80 -13.08
CA GLY A 61 -0.38 12.57 -13.50
C GLY A 61 -1.62 11.67 -13.60
N PHE A 62 -2.80 12.28 -13.56
CA PHE A 62 -4.06 11.54 -13.69
C PHE A 62 -4.09 10.67 -14.96
N PHE A 63 -3.53 11.18 -16.06
CA PHE A 63 -3.44 10.46 -17.33
C PHE A 63 -2.45 9.28 -17.28
N GLU A 64 -1.30 9.44 -16.64
CA GLU A 64 -0.30 8.37 -16.47
C GLU A 64 -0.86 7.20 -15.66
N SER A 65 -1.54 7.50 -14.55
CA SER A 65 -2.16 6.49 -13.69
C SER A 65 -3.31 5.75 -14.39
N TRP A 66 -4.09 6.46 -15.22
CA TRP A 66 -5.11 5.87 -16.07
C TRP A 66 -4.51 4.98 -17.16
N ALA A 67 -3.48 5.45 -17.86
CA ALA A 67 -2.79 4.72 -18.92
C ALA A 67 -2.15 3.42 -18.38
N ALA A 68 -1.53 3.47 -17.19
CA ALA A 68 -0.94 2.30 -16.54
C ALA A 68 -1.99 1.19 -16.28
N THR A 69 -3.20 1.57 -15.86
CA THR A 69 -4.31 0.62 -15.65
C THR A 69 -4.86 0.09 -16.97
N PHE A 70 -4.95 0.95 -17.99
CA PHE A 70 -5.40 0.53 -19.32
C PHE A 70 -4.42 -0.46 -19.98
N THR A 71 -3.11 -0.26 -19.80
CA THR A 71 -2.10 -1.18 -20.32
C THR A 71 -2.08 -2.51 -19.58
N SER A 72 -2.30 -2.53 -18.26
CA SER A 72 -2.31 -3.78 -17.48
C SER A 72 -3.55 -4.64 -17.75
N MET A 73 -4.69 -4.02 -18.11
CA MET A 73 -5.93 -4.73 -18.37
C MET A 73 -6.04 -5.10 -19.87
N ASN A 74 -5.62 -6.32 -20.23
CA ASN A 74 -5.69 -6.80 -21.61
C ASN A 74 -7.14 -7.15 -22.03
N PHE A 75 -7.89 -6.13 -22.42
CA PHE A 75 -9.28 -6.27 -22.86
C PHE A 75 -9.45 -6.84 -24.27
N ILE A 76 -8.41 -6.73 -25.11
CA ILE A 76 -8.44 -7.12 -26.52
C ILE A 76 -8.72 -8.62 -26.67
N SER A 77 -8.06 -9.46 -25.84
CA SER A 77 -8.18 -10.92 -25.94
C SER A 77 -9.31 -11.46 -25.05
N GLY A 78 -9.47 -10.89 -23.85
CA GLY A 78 -10.38 -11.45 -22.85
C GLY A 78 -11.87 -11.22 -23.15
N ILE A 79 -12.25 -10.03 -23.62
CA ILE A 79 -13.66 -9.67 -23.84
C ILE A 79 -14.33 -10.55 -24.91
N PRO A 80 -13.78 -10.74 -26.13
CA PRO A 80 -14.48 -11.52 -27.15
C PRO A 80 -14.62 -13.00 -26.76
N VAL A 81 -13.64 -13.58 -26.06
CA VAL A 81 -13.69 -14.97 -25.58
C VAL A 81 -14.80 -15.14 -24.53
N LEU A 82 -14.83 -14.24 -23.54
CA LEU A 82 -15.81 -14.32 -22.46
C LEU A 82 -17.22 -14.00 -22.95
N PHE A 83 -17.36 -13.05 -23.87
CA PHE A 83 -18.65 -12.68 -24.46
C PHE A 83 -19.23 -13.83 -25.31
N GLY A 84 -18.38 -14.51 -26.10
CA GLY A 84 -18.78 -15.72 -26.81
C GLY A 84 -19.26 -16.84 -25.87
N TRP A 85 -18.54 -17.04 -24.76
CA TRP A 85 -18.92 -18.02 -23.74
C TRP A 85 -20.26 -17.70 -23.08
N VAL A 86 -20.43 -16.45 -22.61
CA VAL A 86 -21.66 -15.99 -21.95
C VAL A 86 -22.86 -16.09 -22.89
N MET A 87 -22.69 -15.79 -24.17
CA MET A 87 -23.77 -15.88 -25.14
C MET A 87 -24.20 -17.33 -25.40
N TYR A 88 -23.25 -18.28 -25.36
CA TYR A 88 -23.52 -19.71 -25.48
C TYR A 88 -24.25 -20.27 -24.25
N THR A 89 -23.91 -19.82 -23.03
CA THR A 89 -24.43 -20.42 -21.80
C THR A 89 -25.63 -19.71 -21.17
N GLY A 90 -25.80 -18.40 -21.38
CA GLY A 90 -26.77 -17.59 -20.62
C GLY A 90 -27.67 -16.66 -21.45
N GLY A 91 -27.42 -16.52 -22.76
CA GLY A 91 -28.14 -15.58 -23.61
C GLY A 91 -27.88 -14.09 -23.26
N PRO A 92 -28.44 -13.15 -24.04
CA PRO A 92 -28.13 -11.73 -23.91
C PRO A 92 -28.58 -11.11 -22.58
N GLN A 93 -29.66 -11.62 -21.97
CA GLN A 93 -30.14 -11.10 -20.70
C GLN A 93 -29.19 -11.41 -19.53
N ALA A 94 -28.57 -12.59 -19.52
CA ALA A 94 -27.59 -12.95 -18.49
C ALA A 94 -26.32 -12.09 -18.58
N ALA A 95 -25.91 -11.70 -19.79
CA ALA A 95 -24.76 -10.81 -19.99
C ALA A 95 -24.96 -9.44 -19.32
N PHE A 96 -26.13 -8.82 -19.53
CA PHE A 96 -26.45 -7.51 -18.93
C PHE A 96 -26.67 -7.57 -17.41
N ALA A 97 -27.30 -8.63 -16.92
CA ALA A 97 -27.48 -8.85 -15.48
C ALA A 97 -26.13 -9.04 -14.77
N ASN A 98 -25.24 -9.84 -15.35
CA ASN A 98 -23.89 -10.06 -14.84
C ASN A 98 -23.08 -8.76 -14.83
N TRP A 99 -23.08 -8.01 -15.93
CA TRP A 99 -22.37 -6.73 -16.03
C TRP A 99 -22.81 -5.74 -14.94
N THR A 100 -24.12 -5.62 -14.71
CA THR A 100 -24.67 -4.70 -13.72
C THR A 100 -24.39 -5.15 -12.29
N MET A 101 -24.51 -6.45 -12.00
CA MET A 101 -24.22 -7.02 -10.68
C MET A 101 -22.74 -6.86 -10.32
N ILE A 102 -21.83 -7.30 -11.20
CA ILE A 102 -20.39 -7.21 -10.96
C ILE A 102 -19.95 -5.75 -10.90
N GLY A 103 -20.46 -4.89 -11.78
CA GLY A 103 -20.16 -3.47 -11.77
C GLY A 103 -20.57 -2.80 -10.45
N GLY A 104 -21.77 -3.10 -9.96
CA GLY A 104 -22.25 -2.60 -8.67
C GLY A 104 -21.37 -3.04 -7.49
N LEU A 105 -21.04 -4.33 -7.43
CA LEU A 105 -20.14 -4.87 -6.40
C LEU A 105 -18.73 -4.27 -6.49
N SER A 106 -18.20 -4.09 -7.70
CA SER A 106 -16.87 -3.52 -7.94
C SER A 106 -16.81 -2.04 -7.51
N CYS A 107 -17.89 -1.27 -7.71
CA CYS A 107 -17.99 0.10 -7.22
C CYS A 107 -17.93 0.17 -5.69
N ILE A 108 -18.63 -0.74 -4.99
CA ILE A 108 -18.59 -0.79 -3.51
C ILE A 108 -17.17 -1.09 -3.03
N VAL A 109 -16.50 -2.08 -3.63
CA VAL A 109 -15.11 -2.42 -3.28
C VAL A 109 -14.17 -1.25 -3.55
N SER A 110 -14.36 -0.54 -4.67
CA SER A 110 -13.56 0.64 -5.02
C SER A 110 -13.74 1.78 -4.02
N LEU A 111 -14.96 2.00 -3.51
CA LEU A 111 -15.22 3.01 -2.47
C LEU A 111 -14.49 2.67 -1.18
N VAL A 112 -14.52 1.42 -0.73
CA VAL A 112 -13.77 0.98 0.45
C VAL A 112 -12.26 1.16 0.25
N MET A 113 -11.76 0.85 -0.95
CA MET A 113 -10.36 1.04 -1.31
C MET A 113 -9.97 2.54 -1.30
N ALA A 114 -10.88 3.43 -1.72
CA ALA A 114 -10.67 4.86 -1.70
C ALA A 114 -10.62 5.42 -0.26
N GLU A 115 -11.47 4.93 0.64
CA GLU A 115 -11.42 5.30 2.06
C GLU A 115 -10.12 4.84 2.72
N LEU A 116 -9.67 3.62 2.43
CA LEU A 116 -8.39 3.10 2.92
C LEU A 116 -7.19 3.89 2.38
N ALA A 117 -7.23 4.25 1.10
CA ALA A 117 -6.18 5.08 0.48
C ALA A 117 -6.09 6.47 1.11
N ALA A 118 -7.23 7.06 1.52
CA ALA A 118 -7.25 8.34 2.21
C ALA A 118 -6.74 8.25 3.66
N ALA A 119 -7.04 7.15 4.37
CA ALA A 119 -6.63 6.98 5.76
C ALA A 119 -5.14 6.59 5.91
N LEU A 120 -4.55 5.92 4.93
CA LEU A 120 -3.18 5.41 4.98
C LEU A 120 -2.42 5.69 3.67
N PRO A 121 -1.98 6.95 3.44
CA PRO A 121 -1.17 7.32 2.28
C PRO A 121 0.29 6.83 2.45
N THR A 122 0.45 5.51 2.53
CA THR A 122 1.75 4.86 2.80
C THR A 122 2.10 3.88 1.68
N THR A 123 3.37 3.87 1.31
CA THR A 123 3.95 3.00 0.27
C THR A 123 4.06 1.55 0.79
N GLY A 124 2.93 0.87 0.96
CA GLY A 124 2.87 -0.50 1.50
C GLY A 124 1.79 -1.39 0.87
N GLY A 125 0.94 -0.83 0.01
CA GLY A 125 -0.10 -1.56 -0.74
C GLY A 125 -1.06 -2.37 0.14
N ILE A 126 -1.74 -3.33 -0.49
CA ILE A 126 -2.73 -4.22 0.15
C ILE A 126 -2.16 -5.06 1.31
N TYR A 127 -0.84 -5.28 1.33
CA TYR A 127 -0.16 -6.06 2.37
C TYR A 127 0.00 -5.27 3.66
N PHE A 128 0.32 -3.98 3.56
CA PHE A 128 0.39 -3.09 4.72
C PHE A 128 -1.00 -2.87 5.32
N TRP A 129 -2.03 -2.75 4.48
CA TRP A 129 -3.40 -2.58 4.94
C TRP A 129 -3.91 -3.83 5.65
N SER A 130 -3.67 -5.02 5.10
CA SER A 130 -4.04 -6.29 5.77
C SER A 130 -3.32 -6.49 7.11
N TYR A 131 -2.05 -6.10 7.20
CA TYR A 131 -1.32 -6.12 8.48
C TYR A 131 -1.93 -5.15 9.51
N ARG A 132 -2.23 -3.91 9.10
CA ARG A 132 -2.81 -2.87 9.96
C ARG A 132 -4.23 -3.22 10.44
N LEU A 133 -5.07 -3.76 9.55
CA LEU A 133 -6.44 -4.19 9.85
C LEU A 133 -6.48 -5.48 10.69
N GLY A 134 -5.47 -6.35 10.58
CA GLY A 134 -5.38 -7.61 11.32
C GLY A 134 -4.92 -7.51 12.78
N GLY A 135 -4.45 -6.33 13.21
CA GLY A 135 -3.84 -6.13 14.54
C GLY A 135 -2.56 -6.94 14.75
N GLU A 136 -1.91 -6.81 15.91
CA GLU A 136 -0.65 -7.52 16.20
C GLU A 136 -0.75 -9.05 16.16
N LYS A 137 -1.94 -9.60 16.43
CA LYS A 137 -2.13 -11.06 16.53
C LYS A 137 -2.38 -11.74 15.19
N TYR A 138 -3.15 -11.12 14.30
CA TYR A 138 -3.52 -11.72 13.00
C TYR A 138 -2.96 -10.98 11.79
N GLY A 139 -2.38 -9.79 11.97
CA GLY A 139 -1.76 -9.00 10.92
C GLY A 139 -0.73 -9.78 10.07
N PRO A 140 0.27 -10.47 10.68
CA PRO A 140 1.25 -11.25 9.92
C PRO A 140 0.64 -12.43 9.15
N PHE A 141 -0.41 -13.04 9.68
CA PHE A 141 -1.07 -14.19 9.03
C PHE A 141 -1.94 -13.75 7.85
N LEU A 142 -2.69 -12.66 8.01
CA LEU A 142 -3.54 -12.11 6.95
C LEU A 142 -2.71 -11.55 5.78
N SER A 143 -1.57 -10.92 6.06
CA SER A 143 -0.65 -10.47 5.00
C SER A 143 0.00 -11.65 4.27
N TRP A 144 0.39 -12.71 4.99
CA TRP A 144 0.89 -13.95 4.38
C TRP A 144 -0.15 -14.64 3.49
N MET A 145 -1.40 -14.75 3.97
CA MET A 145 -2.49 -15.32 3.18
C MET A 145 -2.77 -14.47 1.92
N THR A 146 -2.74 -13.15 2.04
CA THR A 146 -2.88 -12.24 0.89
C THR A 146 -1.76 -12.46 -0.12
N ALA A 147 -0.51 -12.64 0.33
CA ALA A 147 0.63 -12.90 -0.55
C ALA A 147 0.49 -14.25 -1.25
N TRP A 148 0.02 -15.27 -0.52
CA TRP A 148 -0.23 -16.59 -1.08
C TRP A 148 -1.31 -16.58 -2.17
N TRP A 149 -2.42 -15.89 -1.95
CA TRP A 149 -3.48 -15.76 -2.97
C TRP A 149 -3.00 -15.02 -4.22
N ASN A 150 -2.17 -13.99 -4.06
CA ASN A 150 -1.57 -13.29 -5.19
C ASN A 150 -0.62 -14.21 -5.98
N PHE A 151 0.16 -15.04 -5.29
CA PHE A 151 1.08 -15.99 -5.93
C PHE A 151 0.34 -17.14 -6.63
N ALA A 152 -0.69 -17.69 -6.00
CA ALA A 152 -1.50 -18.78 -6.53
C ALA A 152 -2.32 -18.37 -7.76
N GLY A 153 -2.69 -17.09 -7.90
CA GLY A 153 -3.33 -16.59 -9.12
C GLY A 153 -2.38 -16.49 -10.33
N TRP A 154 -1.07 -16.53 -10.10
CA TRP A 154 -0.04 -16.43 -11.14
C TRP A 154 0.59 -17.77 -11.50
N CYS A 155 0.33 -18.83 -10.73
CA CYS A 155 0.79 -20.20 -10.98
C CYS A 155 -0.33 -21.04 -11.60
#